data_AF-A0A944AJ79-F1
#
_entry.id   AF-A0A944AJ79-F1
#
_cell.length_a   1.000
_cell.length_b   1.000
_cell.length_c   1.000
_cell.angle_alpha   90.00
_cell.angle_beta   90.00
_cell.angle_gamma   90.00
#
_symmetry.space_group_name_H-M   'P 1'
#
loop_
_entity.id
_entity.type
_entity.pdbx_description
1 polymer ?
#
loop_
_entity_poly.entity_id
_entity_poly.type
_entity_poly.pdbx_seq_one_letter_code
_entity_poly.pdbx_strand_id
1 'polypeptide(L)'
;MTVVKKEDDIIMDMRELENYHAPVKCSKCGGISLNYNGLGEYCCEKCGYLEYDDYGKVRNYLEHQKKAPIAVISRDTGVSKAIIRQMVEENRFELTSASKKTLD
;
A
#
# COMPACT_ATOMS: atom_id res chain seq x y z
N MET A 1 7.03 29.43 12.91
CA MET A 1 6.14 28.29 13.26
C MET A 1 6.75 27.06 12.62
N THR A 2 7.56 26.33 13.37
CA THR A 2 8.29 25.16 12.87
C THR A 2 7.48 23.94 13.27
N VAL A 3 6.84 23.28 12.30
CA VAL A 3 6.18 21.99 12.54
C VAL A 3 7.28 20.93 12.52
N VAL A 4 7.74 20.55 13.71
CA VAL A 4 8.58 19.36 13.89
C VAL A 4 7.66 18.16 13.72
N LYS A 5 7.82 17.40 12.64
CA LYS A 5 7.13 16.11 12.43
C LYS A 5 7.72 15.12 13.44
N LYS A 6 6.89 14.62 14.36
CA LYS A 6 7.29 13.70 15.43
C LYS A 6 7.49 12.28 14.89
N GLU A 7 8.40 11.56 15.52
CA GLU A 7 8.83 10.17 15.27
C GLU A 7 7.74 9.10 15.55
N ASP A 8 6.45 9.46 15.48
CA ASP A 8 5.31 8.61 15.86
C ASP A 8 4.65 7.88 14.66
N ASP A 9 5.16 8.02 13.43
CA ASP A 9 4.55 7.47 12.20
C ASP A 9 4.69 5.95 12.03
N ILE A 10 5.29 5.22 12.99
CA ILE A 10 5.71 3.80 12.79
C ILE A 10 4.74 2.78 13.41
N ILE A 11 3.81 3.19 14.29
CA ILE A 11 2.86 2.24 14.89
C ILE A 11 1.61 2.14 14.00
N MET A 12 1.69 1.32 12.95
CA MET A 12 0.49 0.86 12.25
C MET A 12 -0.37 0.07 13.26
N ASP A 13 -1.61 0.50 13.49
CA ASP A 13 -2.57 -0.19 14.38
C ASP A 13 -2.77 -1.62 13.82
N MET A 14 -2.74 -2.64 14.69
CA MET A 14 -3.00 -4.03 14.29
C MET A 14 -4.33 -4.19 13.53
N ARG A 15 -5.30 -3.28 13.75
CA ARG A 15 -6.56 -3.21 13.00
C ARG A 15 -6.41 -2.75 11.55
N GLU A 16 -5.37 -1.99 11.19
CA GLU A 16 -5.11 -1.58 9.81
C GLU A 16 -4.61 -2.76 8.95
N LEU A 17 -3.92 -3.75 9.54
CA LEU A 17 -3.45 -4.96 8.85
C LEU A 17 -4.61 -5.84 8.38
N GLU A 18 -5.72 -5.88 9.15
CA GLU A 18 -6.93 -6.61 8.77
C GLU A 18 -7.64 -5.94 7.58
N ASN A 19 -7.54 -4.62 7.44
CA ASN A 19 -8.23 -3.86 6.40
C ASN A 19 -7.61 -3.95 5.00
N TYR A 20 -6.33 -4.31 4.89
CA TYR A 20 -5.58 -4.26 3.62
C TYR A 20 -5.22 -5.64 3.04
N HIS A 21 -5.92 -6.71 3.43
CA HIS A 21 -5.69 -8.06 2.91
C HIS A 21 -4.24 -8.54 3.11
N ALA A 22 -3.80 -8.60 4.36
CA ALA A 22 -2.54 -9.24 4.72
C ALA A 22 -2.44 -10.67 4.15
N PRO A 23 -1.31 -11.04 3.52
CA PRO A 23 -1.11 -12.38 3.01
C PRO A 23 -1.06 -13.38 4.17
N VAL A 24 -1.75 -14.52 4.02
CA VAL A 24 -1.75 -15.62 5.01
C VAL A 24 -0.82 -16.78 4.61
N LYS A 25 -0.29 -16.75 3.38
CA LYS A 25 0.65 -17.74 2.84
C LYS A 25 1.51 -17.13 1.75
N CYS A 26 2.73 -17.66 1.61
CA CYS A 26 3.61 -17.33 0.51
C CYS A 26 3.07 -17.90 -0.81
N SER A 27 2.82 -17.05 -1.78
CA SER A 27 2.45 -17.35 -3.16
C SER A 27 3.50 -18.17 -3.90
N LYS A 28 4.79 -18.04 -3.54
CA LYS A 28 5.90 -18.76 -4.19
C LYS A 28 6.11 -20.19 -3.69
N CYS A 29 6.03 -20.44 -2.39
CA CYS A 29 6.38 -21.76 -1.81
C CYS A 29 5.27 -22.40 -0.95
N GLY A 30 4.15 -21.71 -0.76
CA GLY A 30 3.03 -22.16 0.07
C GLY A 30 3.29 -22.12 1.58
N GLY A 31 4.44 -21.62 2.04
CA GLY A 31 4.74 -21.49 3.47
C GLY A 31 3.79 -20.50 4.17
N ILE A 32 3.36 -20.84 5.38
CA ILE A 32 2.40 -20.04 6.16
C ILE A 32 3.08 -19.08 7.15
N SER A 33 4.37 -19.29 7.45
CA SER A 33 5.15 -18.39 8.29
C SER A 33 5.64 -17.21 7.46
N LEU A 34 5.04 -16.04 7.71
CA LEU A 34 5.37 -14.77 7.09
C LEU A 34 5.73 -13.75 8.19
N ASN A 35 6.93 -13.17 8.09
CA ASN A 35 7.37 -12.12 9.00
C ASN A 35 7.02 -10.75 8.44
N TYR A 36 6.34 -9.94 9.24
CA TYR A 36 6.02 -8.58 8.87
C TYR A 36 7.25 -7.68 8.98
N ASN A 37 7.66 -7.07 7.87
CA ASN A 37 8.82 -6.17 7.79
C ASN A 37 8.43 -4.69 7.96
N GLY A 38 7.13 -4.38 8.08
CA GLY A 38 6.62 -3.02 8.10
C GLY A 38 6.12 -2.55 6.73
N LEU A 39 5.29 -1.51 6.76
CA LEU A 39 4.78 -0.81 5.57
C LEU A 39 4.15 -1.75 4.52
N GLY A 40 3.43 -2.77 4.98
CA GLY A 40 2.72 -3.74 4.15
C GLY A 40 3.60 -4.80 3.47
N GLU A 41 4.86 -4.96 3.89
CA GLU A 41 5.77 -6.00 3.38
C GLU A 41 5.87 -7.21 4.33
N TYR A 42 5.83 -8.42 3.77
CA TYR A 42 5.88 -9.67 4.51
C TYR A 42 6.92 -10.61 3.88
N CYS A 43 7.93 -11.02 4.65
CA CYS A 43 8.95 -11.95 4.18
C CYS A 43 8.62 -13.39 4.57
N CYS A 44 8.61 -14.29 3.60
CA CYS A 44 8.43 -15.71 3.86
C CYS A 44 9.66 -16.32 4.54
N GLU A 45 9.50 -16.86 5.75
CA GLU A 45 10.60 -17.48 6.49
C GLU A 45 11.19 -18.71 5.77
N LYS A 46 10.37 -19.38 4.96
CA LYS A 46 10.78 -20.62 4.27
C LYS A 46 11.64 -20.37 3.04
N CYS A 47 11.36 -19.32 2.27
CA CYS A 47 12.02 -19.10 0.96
C CYS A 47 12.52 -17.68 0.70
N GLY A 48 12.32 -16.76 1.66
CA GLY A 48 12.75 -15.37 1.56
C GLY A 48 11.97 -14.53 0.55
N TYR A 49 10.89 -15.05 -0.04
CA TYR A 49 10.06 -14.28 -0.97
C TYR A 49 9.27 -13.20 -0.23
N LEU A 50 9.22 -12.00 -0.83
CA LEU A 50 8.45 -10.87 -0.32
C LEU A 50 7.02 -10.91 -0.86
N GLU A 51 6.07 -10.92 0.06
CA GLU A 51 4.66 -10.70 -0.18
C GLU A 51 4.28 -9.28 0.24
N TYR A 52 3.17 -8.79 -0.30
CA TYR A 52 2.64 -7.48 0.01
C TYR A 52 1.14 -7.54 0.27
N ASP A 53 0.69 -6.82 1.29
CA ASP A 53 -0.73 -6.48 1.43
C ASP A 53 -1.10 -5.37 0.43
N ASP A 54 -2.37 -4.97 0.40
CA ASP A 54 -2.86 -3.95 -0.53
C ASP A 54 -2.20 -2.58 -0.31
N TYR A 55 -1.85 -2.23 0.93
CA TYR A 55 -1.09 -1.02 1.23
C TYR A 55 0.33 -1.12 0.64
N GLY A 56 1.03 -2.21 0.91
CA GLY A 56 2.38 -2.46 0.39
C GLY A 56 2.43 -2.45 -1.15
N LYS A 57 1.43 -3.04 -1.81
CA LYS A 57 1.30 -3.00 -3.28
C LYS A 57 1.15 -1.57 -3.81
N VAL A 58 0.27 -0.77 -3.22
CA VAL A 58 0.03 0.61 -3.64
C VAL A 58 1.26 1.49 -3.36
N ARG A 59 1.86 1.36 -2.17
CA ARG A 59 3.09 2.07 -1.79
C ARG A 59 4.22 1.80 -2.78
N ASN A 60 4.50 0.52 -3.03
CA ASN A 60 5.56 0.10 -3.95
C ASN A 60 5.33 0.63 -5.38
N TYR A 61 4.08 0.64 -5.85
CA TYR A 61 3.73 1.23 -7.14
C TYR A 61 4.04 2.74 -7.17
N LEU A 62 3.64 3.49 -6.15
CA LEU A 62 3.81 4.95 -6.08
C LEU A 62 5.28 5.37 -5.90
N GLU A 63 6.10 4.56 -5.23
CA GLU A 63 7.56 4.78 -5.10
C GLU A 63 8.26 4.78 -6.46
N HIS A 64 7.84 3.89 -7.36
CA HIS A 64 8.42 3.75 -8.71
C HIS A 64 7.73 4.66 -9.75
N GLN A 65 6.44 4.95 -9.58
CA GLN A 65 5.63 5.77 -10.47
C GLN A 65 5.03 6.93 -9.69
N LYS A 66 5.73 8.08 -9.71
CA LYS A 66 5.45 9.20 -8.78
C LYS A 66 4.00 9.67 -8.77
N LYS A 67 3.24 9.52 -9.85
CA LYS A 67 1.85 10.01 -9.99
C LYS A 67 1.06 9.19 -11.01
N ALA A 68 -0.01 8.52 -10.58
CA ALA A 68 -0.94 7.84 -11.47
C ALA A 68 -2.41 8.04 -11.02
N PRO A 69 -3.38 8.09 -11.94
CA PRO A 69 -4.80 8.07 -11.58
C PRO A 69 -5.17 6.78 -10.83
N ILE A 70 -6.16 6.85 -9.91
CA ILE A 70 -6.66 5.69 -9.15
C ILE A 70 -7.01 4.50 -10.06
N ALA A 71 -7.57 4.76 -11.24
CA ALA A 71 -7.92 3.70 -12.19
C ALA A 71 -6.69 2.96 -12.74
N VAL A 72 -5.57 3.66 -12.91
CA VAL A 72 -4.29 3.07 -13.36
C VAL A 72 -3.67 2.28 -12.21
N ILE A 73 -3.60 2.87 -11.02
CA ILE A 73 -3.07 2.19 -9.82
C ILE A 73 -3.85 0.88 -9.59
N SER A 74 -5.18 0.95 -9.58
CA SER A 74 -6.03 -0.22 -9.37
C SER A 74 -5.78 -1.34 -10.38
N ARG A 75 -5.58 -0.98 -11.65
CA ARG A 75 -5.30 -1.95 -12.71
C ARG A 75 -3.92 -2.60 -12.51
N ASP A 76 -2.91 -1.80 -12.18
CA ASP A 76 -1.52 -2.25 -12.17
C ASP A 76 -1.15 -2.96 -10.86
N THR A 77 -1.80 -2.62 -9.74
CA THR A 77 -1.59 -3.28 -8.43
C THR A 77 -2.59 -4.39 -8.13
N GLY A 78 -3.72 -4.43 -8.85
CA GLY A 78 -4.84 -5.34 -8.55
C GLY A 78 -5.67 -4.95 -7.33
N VAL A 79 -5.34 -3.83 -6.65
CA VAL A 79 -6.08 -3.33 -5.50
C VAL A 79 -7.35 -2.61 -5.96
N SER A 80 -8.45 -2.80 -5.22
CA SER A 80 -9.73 -2.18 -5.61
C SER A 80 -9.67 -0.65 -5.53
N LYS A 81 -10.41 0.03 -6.42
CA LYS A 81 -10.53 1.50 -6.38
C LYS A 81 -11.10 2.00 -5.05
N ALA A 82 -11.94 1.22 -4.37
CA ALA A 82 -12.52 1.58 -3.08
C ALA A 82 -11.45 1.65 -1.99
N ILE A 83 -10.60 0.62 -1.91
CA ILE A 83 -9.47 0.56 -0.97
C ILE A 83 -8.47 1.70 -1.24
N ILE A 84 -8.13 1.95 -2.51
CA ILE A 84 -7.23 3.05 -2.87
C ILE A 84 -7.83 4.42 -2.48
N ARG A 85 -9.14 4.63 -2.65
CA ARG A 85 -9.80 5.87 -2.21
C ARG A 85 -9.76 6.02 -0.70
N GLN A 86 -10.04 4.95 0.03
CA GLN A 86 -9.94 4.93 1.49
C GLN A 86 -8.54 5.35 1.96
N MET A 87 -7.48 4.79 1.37
CA MET A 87 -6.09 5.18 1.70
C MET A 87 -5.83 6.68 1.48
N VAL A 88 -6.44 7.28 0.45
CA VAL A 88 -6.31 8.73 0.18
C VAL A 88 -7.09 9.55 1.21
N GLU A 89 -8.31 9.13 1.54
CA GLU A 89 -9.15 9.77 2.57
C GLU A 89 -8.48 9.73 3.96
N GLU A 90 -7.77 8.64 4.26
CA GLU A 90 -6.94 8.47 5.46
C GLU A 90 -5.60 9.24 5.41
N ASN A 91 -5.35 10.04 4.37
CA ASN A 91 -4.10 10.76 4.12
C ASN A 91 -2.85 9.86 4.08
N ARG A 92 -3.00 8.58 3.71
CA ARG A 92 -1.89 7.62 3.63
C ARG A 92 -1.06 7.81 2.36
N PHE A 93 -1.67 8.37 1.30
CA PHE A 93 -1.01 8.72 0.04
C PHE A 93 -1.53 10.05 -0.52
N GLU A 94 -0.62 10.86 -1.09
CA GLU A 94 -0.99 12.03 -1.89
C GLU A 94 -1.11 11.65 -3.37
N LEU A 95 -2.33 11.53 -3.88
CA LEU A 95 -2.58 11.32 -5.30
C LEU A 95 -2.88 12.65 -6.00
N THR A 96 -2.20 12.93 -7.11
CA THR A 96 -2.63 14.03 -7.98
C THR A 96 -3.86 13.60 -8.76
N SER A 97 -5.00 14.23 -8.49
CA SER A 97 -6.14 14.19 -9.40
C SER A 97 -5.67 14.71 -10.75
N ALA A 98 -5.71 13.87 -11.79
CA ALA A 98 -5.45 14.35 -13.14
C ALA A 98 -6.41 15.50 -13.43
N SER A 99 -5.86 16.67 -13.75
CA SER A 99 -6.58 17.91 -14.01
C SER A 99 -7.74 17.69 -14.97
N LYS A 100 -8.84 18.38 -14.68
CA LYS A 100 -10.06 18.47 -15.48
C LYS A 100 -9.72 18.52 -16.98
N LYS A 101 -10.31 17.60 -17.77
CA LYS A 101 -10.40 17.81 -19.22
C LYS A 101 -11.28 19.05 -19.44
N THR A 102 -10.67 20.20 -19.71
CA THR A 102 -11.32 21.25 -20.48
C THR A 102 -11.23 20.78 -21.93
N LEU A 103 -12.33 20.25 -22.47
CA LEU A 103 -12.56 20.34 -23.91
C LEU A 103 -13.42 21.57 -24.12
N ASP A 104 -12.86 22.48 -24.91
CA ASP A 104 -13.50 23.64 -25.53
C ASP A 104 -14.78 23.25 -26.28
#